data_AF-A0A9D6YE77-F1
#
_entry.id   AF-A0A9D6YE77-F1
#
_cell.length_a   1.000
_cell.length_b   1.000
_cell.length_c   1.000
_cell.angle_alpha   90.00
_cell.angle_beta   90.00
_cell.angle_gamma   90.00
#
_symmetry.space_group_name_H-M   'P 1'
#
loop_
_entity.id
_entity.type
_entity.pdbx_description
1 polymer ?
#
loop_
_entity_poly.entity_id
_entity_poly.type
_entity_poly.pdbx_seq_one_letter_code
_entity_poly.pdbx_strand_id
1 'polypeptide(L)'
;AGTFEQVVLAIPSAYLKDETLADEKIGLLLGMAGELKLPLAGLIDMACAALCDPRASGFNPALPIMVVDLHLDGADLTLLTADERLERKDFIHLPQAGYARLLKQLTGTMGNRFLRQTAFDILEDGRIEQTFFRQTKNFLLGETAEHRYHINTDTRAYEMVAKREQLATDASAYVVSLVQEVQSFIRRSPHASEPCTVALTERTAHVPGLEARLRAVGLARLLRLPHGAAACGAARLGARRLKVPDHLADVPVKIAVPLAEARRAAAAPWDARLQKQRHNGLRIVPTHAILEGIGHVLGHKGRFTIGPASLGPDLTLPESFNSTDDCSLSLLHEGGRLWFVDPALAASAPDPDGVAPRVTVEAGDRLTVRCGQAAAEILFAHCPGTAGTPGST
;
A
#
# COMPACT_ATOMS: atom_id res chain seq x y z
N ALA A 1 -7.58 35.45 -0.71
CA ALA A 1 -7.05 34.07 -0.81
C ALA A 1 -5.55 34.14 -0.59
N GLY A 2 -4.98 33.24 0.22
CA GLY A 2 -3.52 33.23 0.44
C GLY A 2 -2.80 32.95 -0.88
N THR A 3 -1.70 33.65 -1.14
CA THR A 3 -0.78 33.33 -2.24
C THR A 3 -0.06 32.02 -1.88
N PHE A 4 -0.23 30.99 -2.69
CA PHE A 4 0.55 29.76 -2.55
C PHE A 4 1.98 30.05 -2.98
N GLU A 5 2.97 29.66 -2.18
CA GLU A 5 4.39 29.82 -2.53
C GLU A 5 4.91 28.66 -3.39
N GLN A 6 4.24 27.50 -3.31
CA GLN A 6 4.64 26.27 -3.97
C GLN A 6 3.44 25.35 -4.20
N VAL A 7 3.40 24.68 -5.35
CA VAL A 7 2.42 23.65 -5.69
C VAL A 7 3.15 22.39 -6.15
N VAL A 8 2.66 21.22 -5.73
CA VAL A 8 3.10 19.92 -6.24
C VAL A 8 1.86 19.14 -6.64
N LEU A 9 1.86 18.55 -7.83
CA LEU A 9 0.73 17.76 -8.32
C LEU A 9 1.03 16.27 -8.17
N ALA A 10 0.14 15.55 -7.48
CA ALA A 10 0.08 14.10 -7.57
C ALA A 10 -0.67 13.71 -8.85
N ILE A 11 -0.03 12.97 -9.75
CA ILE A 11 -0.59 12.62 -11.05
C ILE A 11 -0.85 11.11 -11.16
N PRO A 12 -1.95 10.68 -11.81
CA PRO A 12 -2.25 9.27 -11.97
C PRO A 12 -1.10 8.54 -12.68
N SER A 13 -0.80 7.32 -12.24
CA SER A 13 0.29 6.51 -12.83
C SER A 13 0.06 6.25 -14.33
N ALA A 14 -1.20 6.28 -14.79
CA ALA A 14 -1.57 6.22 -16.21
C ALA A 14 -1.01 7.35 -17.10
N TYR A 15 -0.65 8.50 -16.52
CA TYR A 15 0.01 9.59 -17.23
C TYR A 15 1.47 9.25 -17.56
N LEU A 16 2.07 8.31 -16.83
CA LEU A 16 3.49 7.94 -16.87
C LEU A 16 3.71 6.53 -17.43
N LYS A 17 2.69 5.96 -18.09
CA LYS A 17 2.73 4.58 -18.61
C LYS A 17 3.52 4.44 -19.90
N ASP A 18 3.32 5.36 -20.82
CA ASP A 18 3.89 5.34 -22.17
C ASP A 18 4.76 6.58 -22.32
N GLU A 19 6.05 6.40 -22.56
CA GLU A 19 7.02 7.51 -22.64
C GLU A 19 6.62 8.54 -23.70
N THR A 20 6.06 8.09 -24.83
CA THR A 20 5.67 9.00 -25.92
C THR A 20 4.43 9.82 -25.58
N LEU A 21 3.44 9.22 -24.93
CA LEU A 21 2.23 9.92 -24.48
C LEU A 21 2.41 10.66 -23.17
N ALA A 22 3.45 10.32 -22.39
CA ALA A 22 3.77 10.97 -21.14
C ALA A 22 4.18 12.41 -21.40
N ASP A 23 5.06 12.66 -22.36
CA ASP A 23 5.52 14.02 -22.70
C ASP A 23 4.36 14.94 -23.12
N GLU A 24 3.41 14.42 -23.91
CA GLU A 24 2.23 15.19 -24.31
C GLU A 24 1.33 15.52 -23.12
N LYS A 25 0.98 14.52 -22.30
CA LYS A 25 0.11 14.70 -21.13
C LYS A 25 0.74 15.59 -20.07
N ILE A 26 2.04 15.45 -19.86
CA ILE A 26 2.81 16.27 -18.92
C ILE A 26 2.93 17.70 -19.48
N GLY A 27 3.25 17.87 -20.76
CA GLY A 27 3.29 19.17 -21.42
C GLY A 27 1.97 19.93 -21.30
N LEU A 28 0.84 19.25 -21.48
CA LEU A 28 -0.49 19.84 -21.28
C LEU A 28 -0.71 20.29 -19.82
N LEU A 29 -0.33 19.47 -18.83
CA LEU A 29 -0.40 19.84 -17.41
C LEU A 29 0.47 21.06 -17.08
N LEU A 30 1.69 21.11 -17.63
CA LEU A 30 2.61 22.23 -17.45
C LEU A 30 2.07 23.51 -18.10
N GLY A 31 1.51 23.40 -19.31
CA GLY A 31 0.86 24.53 -20.00
C GLY A 31 -0.30 25.10 -19.18
N MET A 32 -1.20 24.23 -18.68
CA MET A 32 -2.30 24.66 -17.81
C MET A 32 -1.80 25.30 -16.51
N ALA A 33 -0.76 24.75 -15.89
CA ALA A 33 -0.16 25.33 -14.68
C ALA A 33 0.46 26.71 -14.95
N GLY A 34 1.09 26.89 -16.12
CA GLY A 34 1.64 28.16 -16.55
C GLY A 34 0.58 29.24 -16.80
N GLU A 35 -0.51 28.89 -17.48
CA GLU A 35 -1.64 29.81 -17.70
C GLU A 35 -2.30 30.24 -16.38
N LEU A 36 -2.39 29.31 -15.42
CA LEU A 36 -2.89 29.58 -14.07
C LEU A 36 -1.86 30.26 -13.15
N LYS A 37 -0.63 30.49 -13.64
CA LYS A 37 0.51 31.04 -12.87
C LYS A 37 0.75 30.31 -11.56
N LEU A 38 0.61 28.98 -11.57
CA LEU A 38 0.87 28.16 -10.40
C LEU A 38 2.39 28.05 -10.17
N PRO A 39 2.88 28.25 -8.94
CA PRO A 39 4.29 28.06 -8.60
C PRO A 39 4.61 26.56 -8.49
N LEU A 40 4.61 25.87 -9.63
CA LEU A 40 4.71 24.42 -9.69
C LEU A 40 6.15 23.96 -9.42
N ALA A 41 6.37 23.18 -8.36
CA ALA A 41 7.67 22.66 -7.98
C ALA A 41 7.90 21.19 -8.34
N GLY A 42 6.86 20.47 -8.76
CA GLY A 42 7.02 19.09 -9.22
C GLY A 42 5.71 18.39 -9.53
N LEU A 43 5.85 17.31 -10.29
CA LEU A 43 4.81 16.32 -10.56
C LEU A 43 5.28 14.99 -9.94
N ILE A 44 4.43 14.35 -9.15
CA ILE A 44 4.78 13.11 -8.44
C ILE A 44 3.76 12.03 -8.78
N ASP A 45 4.23 10.81 -9.04
CA ASP A 45 3.37 9.65 -9.18
C ASP A 45 2.46 9.52 -7.94
N MET A 46 1.16 9.45 -8.19
CA MET A 46 0.15 9.49 -7.13
C MET A 46 0.25 8.31 -6.16
N ALA A 47 0.64 7.12 -6.63
CA ALA A 47 0.80 5.94 -5.77
C ALA A 47 2.02 6.09 -4.85
N CYS A 48 3.15 6.58 -5.40
CA CYS A 48 4.33 6.96 -4.60
C CYS A 48 4.00 8.02 -3.55
N ALA A 49 3.28 9.08 -3.97
CA ALA A 49 2.90 10.17 -3.08
C ALA A 49 1.97 9.68 -1.96
N ALA A 50 1.00 8.81 -2.27
CA ALA A 50 0.04 8.33 -1.28
C ALA A 50 0.69 7.56 -0.12
N LEU A 51 1.74 6.81 -0.39
CA LEU A 51 2.53 6.10 0.62
C LEU A 51 3.44 7.02 1.46
N CYS A 52 3.54 8.32 1.10
CA CYS A 52 4.25 9.33 1.88
C CYS A 52 3.34 10.16 2.79
N ASP A 53 2.02 9.89 2.80
CA ASP A 53 1.09 10.57 3.72
C ASP A 53 1.48 10.29 5.18
N PRO A 54 1.81 11.33 5.98
CA PRO A 54 2.17 11.14 7.39
C PRO A 54 1.03 10.55 8.26
N ARG A 55 -0.22 10.59 7.77
CA ARG A 55 -1.41 10.05 8.45
C ARG A 55 -1.66 8.58 8.12
N ALA A 56 -1.03 8.04 7.07
CA ALA A 56 -1.20 6.64 6.69
C ALA A 56 -0.52 5.73 7.72
N SER A 57 -1.02 4.50 7.83
CA SER A 57 -0.31 3.47 8.61
C SER A 57 1.01 3.11 7.92
N GLY A 58 1.99 2.67 8.70
CA GLY A 58 3.29 2.24 8.18
C GLY A 58 3.14 0.98 7.34
N PHE A 59 4.13 0.74 6.48
CA PHE A 59 4.24 -0.51 5.74
C PHE A 59 5.61 -1.11 5.93
N ASN A 60 5.73 -2.42 5.67
CA ASN A 60 7.02 -3.09 5.68
C ASN A 60 7.76 -2.78 4.37
N PRO A 61 8.85 -1.98 4.38
CA PRO A 61 9.59 -1.66 3.17
C PRO A 61 10.28 -2.89 2.56
N ALA A 62 10.44 -3.96 3.34
CA ALA A 62 10.99 -5.21 2.85
C ALA A 62 10.13 -5.89 1.78
N LEU A 63 8.86 -5.50 1.67
CA LEU A 63 7.92 -6.12 0.74
C LEU A 63 7.55 -5.21 -0.42
N PRO A 64 7.19 -5.80 -1.57
CA PRO A 64 6.50 -5.06 -2.60
C PRO A 64 5.12 -4.57 -2.10
N ILE A 65 4.74 -3.39 -2.57
CA ILE A 65 3.47 -2.74 -2.22
C ILE A 65 2.65 -2.57 -3.49
N MET A 66 1.47 -3.18 -3.51
CA MET A 66 0.47 -3.00 -4.56
C MET A 66 -0.50 -1.90 -4.15
N VAL A 67 -0.42 -0.74 -4.77
CA VAL A 67 -1.43 0.33 -4.60
C VAL A 67 -2.58 0.07 -5.57
N VAL A 68 -3.79 -0.05 -5.04
CA VAL A 68 -5.03 -0.21 -5.80
C VAL A 68 -5.81 1.10 -5.68
N ASP A 69 -5.83 1.88 -6.75
CA ASP A 69 -6.60 3.12 -6.82
C ASP A 69 -7.78 3.00 -7.78
N LEU A 70 -8.98 3.20 -7.26
CA LEU A 70 -10.20 3.24 -8.04
C LEU A 70 -10.46 4.66 -8.51
N HIS A 71 -10.31 4.93 -9.80
CA HIS A 71 -10.73 6.18 -10.43
C HIS A 71 -12.21 6.13 -10.84
N LEU A 72 -12.70 7.22 -11.43
CA LEU A 72 -14.08 7.28 -11.92
C LEU A 72 -14.33 6.24 -13.02
N ASP A 73 -13.47 6.23 -14.05
CA ASP A 73 -13.67 5.41 -15.26
C ASP A 73 -12.80 4.15 -15.33
N GLY A 74 -11.86 3.97 -14.40
CA GLY A 74 -11.02 2.78 -14.35
C GLY A 74 -10.39 2.56 -12.97
N ALA A 75 -9.55 1.55 -12.86
CA ALA A 75 -8.69 1.36 -11.70
C ALA A 75 -7.22 1.31 -12.13
N ASP A 76 -6.36 1.85 -11.29
CA ASP A 76 -4.93 1.84 -11.44
C ASP A 76 -4.35 0.84 -10.43
N LEU A 77 -3.58 -0.12 -10.94
CA LEU A 77 -2.78 -1.02 -10.11
C LEU A 77 -1.31 -0.65 -10.29
N THR A 78 -0.70 -0.16 -9.22
CA THR A 78 0.70 0.27 -9.22
C THR A 78 1.49 -0.58 -8.26
N LEU A 79 2.51 -1.28 -8.76
CA LEU A 79 3.44 -2.03 -7.93
C LEU A 79 4.65 -1.17 -7.61
N LEU A 80 4.95 -1.04 -6.32
CA LEU A 80 6.12 -0.35 -5.82
C LEU A 80 7.03 -1.30 -5.06
N THR A 81 8.33 -1.07 -5.14
CA THR A 81 9.32 -1.71 -4.28
C THR A 81 10.02 -0.64 -3.45
N ALA A 82 10.39 -1.00 -2.23
CA ALA A 82 11.03 -0.11 -1.27
C ALA A 82 12.42 -0.66 -0.90
N ASP A 83 13.41 -0.36 -1.73
CA ASP A 83 14.82 -0.56 -1.37
C ASP A 83 15.34 0.74 -0.73
N GLU A 84 16.28 1.46 -1.35
CA GLU A 84 16.68 2.80 -0.87
C GLU A 84 15.64 3.88 -1.22
N ARG A 85 14.87 3.61 -2.28
CA ARG A 85 13.81 4.46 -2.78
C ARG A 85 12.53 3.65 -2.87
N LEU A 86 11.41 4.30 -2.55
CA LEU A 86 10.10 3.82 -2.94
C LEU A 86 9.92 4.18 -4.41
N GLU A 87 9.91 3.17 -5.27
CA GLU A 87 9.89 3.34 -6.71
C GLU A 87 8.78 2.49 -7.34
N ARG A 88 8.07 3.08 -8.30
CA ARG A 88 7.14 2.36 -9.18
C ARG A 88 7.92 1.42 -10.09
N LYS A 89 7.65 0.11 -9.98
CA LYS A 89 8.24 -0.92 -10.83
C LYS A 89 7.32 -1.35 -11.96
N ASP A 90 6.05 -1.57 -11.66
CA ASP A 90 5.06 -1.97 -12.65
C ASP A 90 3.78 -1.17 -12.51
N PHE A 91 3.02 -1.08 -13.61
CA PHE A 91 1.75 -0.39 -13.66
C PHE A 91 0.79 -1.01 -14.68
N ILE A 92 -0.48 -1.15 -14.31
CA ILE A 92 -1.56 -1.43 -15.26
C ILE A 92 -2.79 -0.57 -14.96
N HIS A 93 -3.40 -0.06 -16.03
CA HIS A 93 -4.70 0.60 -15.99
C HIS A 93 -5.79 -0.39 -16.42
N LEU A 94 -6.86 -0.48 -15.64
CA LEU A 94 -8.03 -1.33 -15.85
C LEU A 94 -9.24 -0.46 -16.21
N PRO A 95 -9.49 -0.19 -17.50
CA PRO A 95 -10.56 0.72 -17.94
C PRO A 95 -11.97 0.21 -17.66
N GLN A 96 -12.10 -1.05 -17.23
CA GLN A 96 -13.39 -1.69 -16.95
C GLN A 96 -13.67 -1.82 -15.46
N ALA A 97 -12.74 -1.38 -14.60
CA ALA A 97 -12.84 -1.44 -13.15
C ALA A 97 -13.03 -0.04 -12.55
N GLY A 98 -13.81 0.83 -13.19
CA GLY A 98 -14.08 2.18 -12.69
C GLY A 98 -15.16 2.24 -11.62
N TYR A 99 -15.05 3.22 -10.72
CA TYR A 99 -16.05 3.49 -9.69
C TYR A 99 -17.42 3.85 -10.26
N ALA A 100 -17.47 4.54 -11.41
CA ALA A 100 -18.73 4.86 -12.10
C ALA A 100 -19.49 3.60 -12.51
N ARG A 101 -18.77 2.56 -12.97
CA ARG A 101 -19.35 1.28 -13.35
C ARG A 101 -19.91 0.54 -12.13
N LEU A 102 -19.15 0.50 -11.03
CA LEU A 102 -19.63 -0.05 -9.76
C LEU A 102 -20.90 0.66 -9.31
N LEU A 103 -20.89 2.00 -9.29
CA LEU A 103 -22.01 2.78 -8.82
C LEU A 103 -23.24 2.64 -9.73
N LYS A 104 -23.06 2.55 -11.05
CA LYS A 104 -24.13 2.26 -12.01
C LYS A 104 -24.75 0.88 -11.74
N GLN A 105 -23.93 -0.15 -11.56
CA GLN A 105 -24.39 -1.50 -11.22
C GLN A 105 -25.20 -1.50 -9.92
N LEU A 106 -24.67 -0.90 -8.85
CA LEU A 106 -25.33 -0.85 -7.55
C LEU A 106 -26.62 -0.04 -7.60
N THR A 107 -26.64 1.08 -8.31
CA THR A 107 -27.86 1.90 -8.50
C THR A 107 -28.93 1.12 -9.23
N GLY A 108 -28.58 0.38 -10.29
CA GLY A 108 -29.53 -0.47 -11.02
C GLY A 108 -30.10 -1.60 -10.17
N THR A 109 -29.25 -2.31 -9.41
CA THR A 109 -29.72 -3.41 -8.55
C THR A 109 -30.57 -2.89 -7.37
N MET A 110 -30.17 -1.78 -6.74
CA MET A 110 -30.94 -1.15 -5.68
C MET A 110 -32.26 -0.54 -6.19
N GLY A 111 -32.26 0.04 -7.38
CA GLY A 111 -33.46 0.56 -8.04
C GLY A 111 -34.47 -0.54 -8.35
N ASN A 112 -34.01 -1.68 -8.87
CA ASN A 112 -34.87 -2.85 -9.09
C ASN A 112 -35.46 -3.38 -7.77
N ARG A 113 -34.68 -3.36 -6.68
CA ARG A 113 -35.16 -3.74 -5.35
C ARG A 113 -36.20 -2.74 -4.82
N PHE A 114 -35.95 -1.44 -5.02
CA PHE A 114 -36.88 -0.37 -4.67
C PHE A 114 -38.21 -0.55 -5.39
N LEU A 115 -38.20 -0.72 -6.71
CA LEU A 115 -39.39 -0.95 -7.53
C LEU A 115 -40.20 -2.16 -7.04
N ARG A 116 -39.54 -3.29 -6.74
CA ARG A 116 -40.24 -4.49 -6.23
C ARG A 116 -40.89 -4.28 -4.87
N GLN A 117 -40.31 -3.44 -4.01
CA GLN A 117 -40.80 -3.19 -2.66
C GLN A 117 -41.86 -2.08 -2.59
N THR A 118 -41.72 -1.05 -3.42
CA THR A 118 -42.53 0.17 -3.34
C THR A 118 -43.52 0.32 -4.50
N ALA A 119 -43.39 -0.50 -5.54
CA ALA A 119 -44.08 -0.38 -6.83
C ALA A 119 -43.81 0.97 -7.54
N PHE A 120 -42.70 1.64 -7.23
CA PHE A 120 -42.31 2.92 -7.81
C PHE A 120 -41.02 2.78 -8.62
N ASP A 121 -41.07 3.18 -9.90
CA ASP A 121 -39.92 3.14 -10.81
C ASP A 121 -39.13 4.46 -10.73
N ILE A 122 -37.89 4.37 -10.27
CA ILE A 122 -36.99 5.53 -10.13
C ILE A 122 -36.46 6.06 -11.47
N LEU A 123 -36.65 5.33 -12.57
CA LEU A 123 -36.14 5.68 -13.90
C LEU A 123 -37.11 6.52 -14.73
N GLU A 124 -38.35 6.73 -14.25
CA GLU A 124 -39.34 7.53 -14.96
C GLU A 124 -38.99 9.04 -14.98
N ASP A 125 -38.26 9.53 -13.99
CA ASP A 125 -37.84 10.93 -13.86
C ASP A 125 -36.35 11.03 -13.52
N GLY A 126 -35.58 11.74 -14.38
CA GLY A 126 -34.14 11.90 -14.20
C GLY A 126 -33.71 12.63 -12.91
N ARG A 127 -34.55 13.50 -12.32
CA ARG A 127 -34.28 14.12 -11.01
C ARG A 127 -34.42 13.11 -9.88
N ILE A 128 -35.40 12.21 -9.99
CA ILE A 128 -35.62 11.13 -9.04
C ILE A 128 -34.48 10.12 -9.15
N GLU A 129 -34.10 9.73 -10.37
CA GLU A 129 -32.95 8.87 -10.64
C GLU A 129 -31.67 9.48 -10.03
N GLN A 130 -31.40 10.76 -10.27
CA GLN A 130 -30.22 11.44 -9.72
C GLN A 130 -30.24 11.47 -8.19
N THR A 131 -31.42 11.66 -7.58
CA THR A 131 -31.60 11.64 -6.12
C THR A 131 -31.30 10.26 -5.56
N PHE A 132 -31.83 9.21 -6.20
CA PHE A 132 -31.58 7.82 -5.81
C PHE A 132 -30.10 7.41 -6.01
N PHE A 133 -29.48 7.87 -7.09
CA PHE A 133 -28.05 7.69 -7.36
C PHE A 133 -27.18 8.32 -6.26
N ARG A 134 -27.50 9.54 -5.83
CA ARG A 134 -26.78 10.21 -4.72
C ARG A 134 -26.94 9.44 -3.41
N GLN A 135 -28.14 8.94 -3.10
CA GLN A 135 -28.37 8.09 -1.92
C GLN A 135 -27.54 6.81 -1.98
N THR A 136 -27.51 6.14 -3.14
CA THR A 136 -26.66 4.94 -3.35
C THR A 136 -25.17 5.25 -3.18
N LYS A 137 -24.70 6.38 -3.72
CA LYS A 137 -23.31 6.83 -3.53
C LYS A 137 -22.99 7.07 -2.05
N ASN A 138 -23.90 7.74 -1.33
CA ASN A 138 -23.72 8.01 0.10
C ASN A 138 -23.74 6.72 0.92
N PHE A 139 -24.58 5.75 0.57
CA PHE A 139 -24.58 4.44 1.23
C PHE A 139 -23.29 3.65 0.96
N LEU A 140 -22.77 3.74 -0.26
CA LEU A 140 -21.51 3.09 -0.63
C LEU A 140 -20.32 3.65 0.15
N LEU A 141 -20.22 4.98 0.25
CA LEU A 141 -19.15 5.67 0.98
C LEU A 141 -19.36 5.67 2.50
N GLY A 142 -20.59 5.49 2.96
CA GLY A 142 -20.92 5.41 4.37
C GLY A 142 -20.50 4.09 5.01
N GLU A 143 -20.38 4.12 6.34
CA GLU A 143 -20.06 2.95 7.17
C GLU A 143 -21.30 2.41 7.92
N THR A 144 -22.48 2.94 7.63
CA THR A 144 -23.71 2.52 8.31
C THR A 144 -24.11 1.10 7.93
N ALA A 145 -24.54 0.31 8.93
CA ALA A 145 -25.02 -1.06 8.70
C ALA A 145 -26.28 -1.10 7.82
N GLU A 146 -27.11 -0.05 7.92
CA GLU A 146 -28.33 0.10 7.15
C GLU A 146 -28.41 1.51 6.55
N HIS A 147 -29.15 1.63 5.44
CA HIS A 147 -29.45 2.89 4.79
C HIS A 147 -30.90 2.93 4.34
N ARG A 148 -31.59 4.03 4.64
CA ARG A 148 -32.97 4.25 4.24
C ARG A 148 -32.98 5.10 2.97
N TYR A 149 -33.36 4.46 1.87
CA TYR A 149 -33.73 5.16 0.66
C TYR A 149 -35.07 5.83 0.86
N HIS A 150 -35.16 7.11 0.49
CA HIS A 150 -36.36 7.91 0.61
C HIS A 150 -36.56 8.78 -0.63
N ILE A 151 -37.70 8.60 -1.30
CA ILE A 151 -38.09 9.35 -2.50
C ILE A 151 -39.45 9.99 -2.23
N ASN A 152 -39.49 11.33 -2.31
CA ASN A 152 -40.73 12.09 -2.25
C ASN A 152 -41.17 12.46 -3.65
N THR A 153 -42.44 12.21 -3.95
CA THR A 153 -43.15 12.81 -5.07
C THR A 153 -44.14 13.84 -4.54
N ASP A 154 -44.83 14.56 -5.42
CA ASP A 154 -45.88 15.51 -5.04
C ASP A 154 -47.06 14.83 -4.31
N THR A 155 -47.23 13.52 -4.50
CA THR A 155 -48.39 12.76 -4.03
C THR A 155 -48.08 11.74 -2.94
N ARG A 156 -46.84 11.24 -2.85
CA ARG A 156 -46.48 10.14 -1.94
C ARG A 156 -44.98 10.11 -1.62
N ALA A 157 -44.65 9.61 -0.43
CA ALA A 157 -43.29 9.23 -0.06
C ALA A 157 -43.11 7.70 -0.20
N TYR A 158 -41.99 7.29 -0.79
CA TYR A 158 -41.60 5.90 -0.99
C TYR A 158 -40.28 5.62 -0.27
N GLU A 159 -40.21 4.46 0.38
CA GLU A 159 -39.06 4.12 1.23
C GLU A 159 -38.64 2.65 1.10
N MET A 160 -37.33 2.44 1.20
CA MET A 160 -36.72 1.12 1.26
C MET A 160 -35.53 1.16 2.23
N VAL A 161 -35.40 0.18 3.12
CA VAL A 161 -34.20 0.00 3.93
C VAL A 161 -33.31 -1.05 3.26
N ALA A 162 -32.05 -0.70 3.03
CA ALA A 162 -31.04 -1.59 2.49
C ALA A 162 -29.94 -1.85 3.54
N LYS A 163 -29.43 -3.08 3.58
CA LYS A 163 -28.37 -3.50 4.51
C LYS A 163 -27.00 -3.54 3.82
N ARG A 164 -25.93 -3.30 4.57
CA ARG A 164 -24.56 -3.29 4.03
C ARG A 164 -24.16 -4.65 3.43
N GLU A 165 -24.68 -5.75 3.97
CA GLU A 165 -24.47 -7.11 3.43
C GLU A 165 -25.12 -7.28 2.05
N GLN A 166 -26.25 -6.62 1.80
CA GLN A 166 -26.89 -6.61 0.48
C GLN A 166 -26.01 -5.85 -0.51
N LEU A 167 -25.43 -4.71 -0.09
CA LEU A 167 -24.50 -3.95 -0.92
C LEU A 167 -23.25 -4.77 -1.27
N ALA A 168 -22.71 -5.55 -0.33
CA ALA A 168 -21.61 -6.47 -0.58
C ALA A 168 -21.99 -7.61 -1.54
N THR A 169 -23.19 -8.15 -1.41
CA THR A 169 -23.72 -9.15 -2.34
C THR A 169 -23.84 -8.57 -3.75
N ASP A 170 -24.41 -7.38 -3.87
CA ASP A 170 -24.64 -6.70 -5.15
C ASP A 170 -23.32 -6.23 -5.80
N ALA A 171 -22.27 -5.98 -5.02
CA ALA A 171 -20.92 -5.65 -5.49
C ALA A 171 -20.05 -6.89 -5.81
N SER A 172 -20.48 -8.10 -5.45
CA SER A 172 -19.64 -9.29 -5.43
C SER A 172 -18.96 -9.61 -6.77
N ALA A 173 -19.70 -9.56 -7.89
CA ALA A 173 -19.14 -9.83 -9.22
C ALA A 173 -18.03 -8.83 -9.60
N TYR A 174 -18.21 -7.57 -9.26
CA TYR A 174 -17.22 -6.51 -9.47
C TYR A 174 -15.97 -6.77 -8.63
N VAL A 175 -16.15 -7.08 -7.34
CA VAL A 175 -15.06 -7.39 -6.41
C VAL A 175 -14.27 -8.61 -6.86
N VAL A 176 -14.94 -9.68 -7.29
CA VAL A 176 -14.29 -10.88 -7.80
C VAL A 176 -13.39 -10.56 -8.99
N SER A 177 -13.91 -9.80 -9.96
CA SER A 177 -13.14 -9.39 -11.14
C SER A 177 -11.93 -8.53 -10.76
N LEU A 178 -12.10 -7.53 -9.89
CA LEU A 178 -10.99 -6.68 -9.44
C LEU A 178 -9.91 -7.47 -8.70
N VAL A 179 -10.29 -8.39 -7.81
CA VAL A 179 -9.33 -9.23 -7.09
C VAL A 179 -8.58 -10.18 -8.03
N GLN A 180 -9.26 -10.73 -9.04
CA GLN A 180 -8.62 -11.55 -10.07
C GLN A 180 -7.57 -10.76 -10.86
N GLU A 181 -7.85 -9.51 -11.20
CA GLU A 181 -6.87 -8.62 -11.86
C GLU A 181 -5.68 -8.31 -10.95
N VAL A 182 -5.93 -8.00 -9.66
CA VAL A 182 -4.86 -7.78 -8.67
C VAL A 182 -3.94 -9.02 -8.58
N GLN A 183 -4.50 -10.21 -8.41
CA GLN A 183 -3.69 -11.43 -8.33
C GLN A 183 -2.95 -11.73 -9.64
N SER A 184 -3.60 -11.51 -10.78
CA SER A 184 -2.99 -11.74 -12.10
C SER A 184 -1.89 -10.74 -12.40
N PHE A 185 -2.00 -9.51 -11.89
CA PHE A 185 -0.95 -8.51 -12.01
C PHE A 185 0.25 -8.86 -11.12
N ILE A 186 0.01 -9.23 -9.85
CA ILE A 186 1.06 -9.69 -8.93
C ILE A 186 1.81 -10.90 -9.53
N ARG A 187 1.11 -11.93 -10.03
CA ARG A 187 1.77 -13.13 -10.60
C ARG A 187 2.58 -12.86 -11.86
N ARG A 188 2.21 -11.85 -12.66
CA ARG A 188 2.90 -11.53 -13.93
C ARG A 188 4.08 -10.60 -13.75
N SER A 189 4.10 -9.83 -12.67
CA SER A 189 5.20 -8.91 -12.38
C SER A 189 6.45 -9.70 -11.94
N PRO A 190 7.62 -9.44 -12.55
CA PRO A 190 8.89 -10.00 -12.08
C PRO A 190 9.39 -9.34 -10.79
N HIS A 191 8.82 -8.18 -10.42
CA HIS A 191 9.19 -7.40 -9.23
C HIS A 191 8.30 -7.72 -8.02
N ALA A 192 7.18 -8.40 -8.25
CA ALA A 192 6.33 -8.89 -7.18
C ALA A 192 6.95 -10.13 -6.51
N SER A 193 6.70 -10.26 -5.22
CA SER A 193 6.99 -11.44 -4.43
C SER A 193 5.92 -11.61 -3.37
N GLU A 194 5.66 -12.86 -2.99
CA GLU A 194 4.85 -13.14 -1.81
C GLU A 194 5.78 -13.21 -0.59
N PRO A 195 5.46 -12.51 0.50
CA PRO A 195 4.23 -11.74 0.76
C PRO A 195 4.25 -10.32 0.14
N CYS A 196 3.07 -9.80 -0.23
CA CYS A 196 2.87 -8.45 -0.79
C CYS A 196 1.91 -7.64 0.09
N THR A 197 2.20 -6.36 0.29
CA THR A 197 1.28 -5.42 0.96
C THR A 197 0.34 -4.81 -0.08
N VAL A 198 -0.97 -4.87 0.14
CA VAL A 198 -1.96 -4.23 -0.74
C VAL A 198 -2.45 -2.95 -0.07
N ALA A 199 -2.09 -1.80 -0.64
CA ALA A 199 -2.54 -0.50 -0.20
C ALA A 199 -3.79 -0.08 -0.99
N LEU A 200 -4.88 0.19 -0.27
CA LEU A 200 -6.15 0.62 -0.84
C LEU A 200 -6.29 2.12 -0.60
N THR A 201 -6.51 2.89 -1.66
CA THR A 201 -6.95 4.29 -1.50
C THR A 201 -8.30 4.32 -0.79
N GLU A 202 -8.66 5.45 -0.17
CA GLU A 202 -9.92 5.60 0.56
C GLU A 202 -11.13 5.12 -0.26
N ARG A 203 -11.24 5.53 -1.52
CA ARG A 203 -12.33 5.10 -2.42
C ARG A 203 -12.34 3.60 -2.63
N THR A 204 -11.17 2.99 -2.80
CA THR A 204 -11.03 1.54 -2.93
C THR A 204 -11.40 0.80 -1.65
N ALA A 205 -11.00 1.32 -0.49
CA ALA A 205 -11.29 0.74 0.82
C ALA A 205 -12.81 0.72 1.13
N HIS A 206 -13.59 1.62 0.54
CA HIS A 206 -15.05 1.63 0.69
C HIS A 206 -15.79 0.57 -0.14
N VAL A 207 -15.11 -0.13 -1.07
CA VAL A 207 -15.73 -1.17 -1.88
C VAL A 207 -16.17 -2.35 -0.99
N PRO A 208 -17.49 -2.61 -0.85
CA PRO A 208 -18.01 -3.60 0.08
C PRO A 208 -17.51 -5.01 -0.26
N GLY A 209 -16.94 -5.69 0.73
CA GLY A 209 -16.44 -7.06 0.57
C GLY A 209 -15.05 -7.18 -0.09
N LEU A 210 -14.45 -6.09 -0.59
CA LEU A 210 -13.16 -6.14 -1.27
C LEU A 210 -12.04 -6.67 -0.36
N GLU A 211 -11.90 -6.10 0.84
CA GLU A 211 -10.85 -6.53 1.77
C GLU A 211 -11.01 -7.98 2.23
N ALA A 212 -12.24 -8.40 2.54
CA ALA A 212 -12.52 -9.77 2.92
C ALA A 212 -12.12 -10.73 1.79
N ARG A 213 -12.40 -10.35 0.54
CA ARG A 213 -12.02 -11.13 -0.64
C ARG A 213 -10.51 -11.16 -0.88
N LEU A 214 -9.81 -10.03 -0.72
CA LEU A 214 -8.35 -9.96 -0.81
C LEU A 214 -7.69 -10.90 0.22
N ARG A 215 -8.15 -10.85 1.48
CA ARG A 215 -7.64 -11.75 2.54
C ARG A 215 -7.92 -13.22 2.22
N ALA A 216 -9.12 -13.54 1.75
CA ALA A 216 -9.51 -14.90 1.39
C ALA A 216 -8.64 -15.51 0.28
N VAL A 217 -8.00 -14.69 -0.56
CA VAL A 217 -7.08 -15.15 -1.62
C VAL A 217 -5.60 -15.06 -1.22
N GLY A 218 -5.30 -14.89 0.06
CA GLY A 218 -3.93 -14.88 0.60
C GLY A 218 -3.28 -13.49 0.70
N LEU A 219 -3.94 -12.43 0.24
CA LEU A 219 -3.45 -11.05 0.37
C LEU A 219 -3.84 -10.49 1.74
N ALA A 220 -3.19 -11.02 2.77
CA ALA A 220 -3.54 -10.72 4.17
C ALA A 220 -3.09 -9.33 4.64
N ARG A 221 -2.04 -8.77 4.03
CA ARG A 221 -1.44 -7.48 4.41
C ARG A 221 -2.15 -6.35 3.68
N LEU A 222 -3.16 -5.76 4.31
CA LEU A 222 -3.93 -4.65 3.74
C LEU A 222 -3.61 -3.34 4.46
N LEU A 223 -3.30 -2.31 3.69
CA LEU A 223 -3.08 -0.94 4.18
C LEU A 223 -4.21 -0.05 3.67
N ARG A 224 -4.97 0.58 4.56
CA ARG A 224 -5.93 1.63 4.17
C ARG A 224 -5.23 2.98 4.15
N LEU A 225 -5.27 3.65 3.00
CA LEU A 225 -4.73 4.99 2.87
C LEU A 225 -5.81 6.03 3.18
N PRO A 226 -5.48 7.11 3.93
CA PRO A 226 -6.44 8.16 4.26
C PRO A 226 -7.00 8.89 3.03
N HIS A 227 -8.14 9.55 3.20
CA HIS A 227 -8.67 10.48 2.21
C HIS A 227 -7.60 11.52 1.81
N GLY A 228 -7.39 11.67 0.50
CA GLY A 228 -6.42 12.62 -0.03
C GLY A 228 -4.95 12.26 0.24
N ALA A 229 -4.63 11.00 0.53
CA ALA A 229 -3.26 10.59 0.85
C ALA A 229 -2.22 11.04 -0.17
N ALA A 230 -2.52 10.92 -1.47
CA ALA A 230 -1.60 11.37 -2.51
C ALA A 230 -1.34 12.89 -2.47
N ALA A 231 -2.38 13.70 -2.21
CA ALA A 231 -2.23 15.15 -2.10
C ALA A 231 -1.42 15.53 -0.86
N CYS A 232 -1.70 14.90 0.30
CA CYS A 232 -0.96 15.14 1.53
C CYS A 232 0.51 14.71 1.43
N GLY A 233 0.77 13.55 0.82
CA GLY A 233 2.13 13.08 0.59
C GLY A 233 2.88 13.93 -0.43
N ALA A 234 2.24 14.37 -1.51
CA ALA A 234 2.83 15.31 -2.47
C ALA A 234 3.18 16.65 -1.82
N ALA A 235 2.30 17.20 -0.97
CA ALA A 235 2.58 18.42 -0.22
C ALA A 235 3.78 18.26 0.72
N ARG A 236 3.87 17.13 1.45
CA ARG A 236 5.01 16.82 2.33
C ARG A 236 6.32 16.71 1.54
N LEU A 237 6.31 16.01 0.40
CA LEU A 237 7.47 15.87 -0.47
C LEU A 237 7.91 17.23 -1.04
N GLY A 238 6.94 18.04 -1.46
CA GLY A 238 7.15 19.41 -1.93
C GLY A 238 7.91 20.25 -0.91
N ALA A 239 7.37 20.33 0.31
CA ALA A 239 7.92 21.13 1.40
C ALA A 239 9.35 20.71 1.81
N ARG A 240 9.72 19.44 1.62
CA ARG A 240 11.02 18.90 2.08
C ARG A 240 12.09 18.80 1.01
N ARG A 241 11.70 18.62 -0.25
CA ARG A 241 12.62 18.14 -1.31
C ARG A 241 12.57 18.93 -2.60
N LEU A 242 11.50 19.67 -2.85
CA LEU A 242 11.29 20.33 -4.14
C LEU A 242 11.35 21.84 -3.98
N LYS A 243 11.77 22.51 -5.04
CA LYS A 243 11.76 23.96 -5.16
C LYS A 243 11.09 24.31 -6.47
N VAL A 244 10.45 25.48 -6.52
CA VAL A 244 9.88 26.01 -7.76
C VAL A 244 11.05 26.37 -8.68
N PRO A 245 11.19 25.75 -9.86
CA PRO A 245 12.20 26.14 -10.83
C PRO A 245 11.82 27.46 -11.51
N ASP A 246 12.80 28.11 -12.13
CA ASP A 246 12.57 29.36 -12.88
C ASP A 246 11.78 29.13 -14.17
N HIS A 247 11.90 27.94 -14.77
CA HIS A 247 11.18 27.56 -15.98
C HIS A 247 10.31 26.33 -15.75
N LEU A 248 9.09 26.34 -16.31
CA LEU A 248 8.15 25.21 -16.22
C LEU A 248 8.68 23.92 -16.87
N ALA A 249 9.55 24.05 -17.88
CA ALA A 249 10.21 22.91 -18.53
C ALA A 249 11.13 22.14 -17.57
N ASP A 250 11.60 22.79 -16.51
CA ASP A 250 12.51 22.20 -15.51
C ASP A 250 11.75 21.57 -14.32
N VAL A 251 10.41 21.59 -14.35
CA VAL A 251 9.59 20.99 -13.30
C VAL A 251 9.81 19.48 -13.29
N PRO A 252 10.31 18.90 -12.19
CA PRO A 252 10.66 17.49 -12.17
C PRO A 252 9.41 16.60 -12.10
N VAL A 253 9.42 15.52 -12.88
CA VAL A 253 8.49 14.40 -12.76
C VAL A 253 9.14 13.29 -11.95
N LYS A 254 8.52 12.85 -10.85
CA LYS A 254 9.08 11.86 -9.92
C LYS A 254 8.22 10.60 -9.84
N ILE A 255 8.76 9.48 -10.32
CA ILE A 255 8.19 8.12 -10.12
C ILE A 255 8.84 7.36 -8.95
N ALA A 256 9.85 7.96 -8.32
CA ALA A 256 10.57 7.38 -7.20
C ALA A 256 10.90 8.45 -6.15
N VAL A 257 10.67 8.13 -4.89
CA VAL A 257 10.92 9.01 -3.74
C VAL A 257 11.84 8.32 -2.74
N PRO A 258 12.68 9.06 -1.99
CA PRO A 258 13.51 8.46 -0.96
C PRO A 258 12.65 7.70 0.06
N LEU A 259 13.05 6.48 0.44
CA LEU A 259 12.25 5.66 1.36
C LEU A 259 12.03 6.35 2.72
N ALA A 260 12.97 7.18 3.15
CA ALA A 260 12.86 7.99 4.36
C ALA A 260 11.63 8.92 4.39
N GLU A 261 11.09 9.30 3.22
CA GLU A 261 9.87 10.12 3.16
C GLU A 261 8.59 9.29 3.32
N ALA A 262 8.62 8.02 2.92
CA ALA A 262 7.52 7.09 3.10
C ALA A 262 7.53 6.43 4.51
N ARG A 263 8.69 6.40 5.18
CA ARG A 263 8.77 6.01 6.58
C ARG A 263 8.15 7.08 7.47
N ARG A 264 7.39 6.64 8.48
CA ARG A 264 7.02 7.49 9.61
C ARG A 264 8.28 7.77 10.43
N ALA A 265 8.36 8.96 11.01
CA ALA A 265 9.18 9.11 12.20
C ALA A 265 8.47 8.30 13.29
N ALA A 266 9.08 7.21 13.75
CA ALA A 266 8.54 6.39 14.82
C ALA A 266 8.07 7.27 15.99
N ALA A 267 6.88 7.00 16.54
CA ALA A 267 6.43 7.67 17.76
C ALA A 267 7.36 7.36 18.95
N ALA A 268 8.01 6.19 18.92
CA ALA A 268 9.09 5.81 19.80
C ALA A 268 10.29 5.34 18.94
N PRO A 269 11.48 5.97 19.06
CA PRO A 269 12.65 5.50 18.36
C PRO A 269 12.92 4.05 18.75
N TRP A 270 13.15 3.21 17.75
CA TRP A 270 13.59 1.83 17.95
C TRP A 270 14.99 1.65 17.38
N ASP A 271 15.78 0.80 18.01
CA ASP A 271 17.13 0.45 17.55
C ASP A 271 17.32 -1.06 17.46
N ALA A 272 18.13 -1.48 16.51
CA ALA A 272 18.50 -2.87 16.32
C ALA A 272 20.01 -3.00 16.34
N ARG A 273 20.51 -3.95 17.13
CA ARG A 273 21.95 -4.18 17.28
C ARG A 273 22.26 -5.65 17.07
N LEU A 274 23.07 -5.92 16.06
CA LEU A 274 23.63 -7.25 15.83
C LEU A 274 24.92 -7.40 16.66
N GLN A 275 24.87 -8.24 17.69
CA GLN A 275 26.02 -8.64 18.49
C GLN A 275 26.64 -9.91 17.89
N LYS A 276 27.88 -9.77 17.43
CA LYS A 276 28.69 -10.88 16.95
C LYS A 276 29.11 -11.81 18.08
N GLN A 277 28.87 -13.11 17.93
CA GLN A 277 29.45 -14.07 18.85
C GLN A 277 30.96 -14.15 18.63
N ARG A 278 31.73 -14.02 19.72
CA ARG A 278 33.17 -14.28 19.68
C ARG A 278 33.37 -15.78 19.52
N HIS A 279 33.65 -16.21 18.29
CA HIS A 279 33.94 -17.60 17.99
C HIS A 279 35.26 -17.71 17.22
N ASN A 280 36.08 -18.69 17.59
CA ASN A 280 37.40 -18.93 17.01
C ASN A 280 37.39 -20.09 15.98
N GLY A 281 36.19 -20.45 15.49
CA GLY A 281 35.95 -21.59 14.60
C GLY A 281 35.33 -21.20 13.26
N LEU A 282 34.92 -22.21 12.49
CA LEU A 282 34.22 -22.03 11.21
C LEU A 282 32.93 -21.22 11.40
N ARG A 283 32.78 -20.18 10.60
CA ARG A 283 31.58 -19.33 10.56
C ARG A 283 30.50 -20.04 9.75
N ILE A 284 29.52 -20.60 10.45
CA ILE A 284 28.42 -21.35 9.84
C ILE A 284 27.24 -20.41 9.59
N VAL A 285 26.59 -20.55 8.44
CA VAL A 285 25.39 -19.78 8.09
C VAL A 285 24.22 -20.30 8.95
N PRO A 286 23.47 -19.41 9.62
CA PRO A 286 22.35 -19.83 10.44
C PRO A 286 21.22 -20.39 9.57
N THR A 287 20.52 -21.40 10.09
CA THR A 287 19.32 -21.98 9.46
C THR A 287 18.04 -21.54 10.15
N HIS A 288 18.14 -21.07 11.40
CA HIS A 288 17.00 -20.63 12.21
C HIS A 288 17.28 -19.29 12.92
N ALA A 289 16.22 -18.51 13.11
CA ALA A 289 16.17 -17.40 14.05
C ALA A 289 15.30 -17.82 15.24
N ILE A 290 15.81 -17.71 16.47
CA ILE A 290 15.13 -18.14 17.68
C ILE A 290 14.67 -16.91 18.46
N LEU A 291 13.37 -16.78 18.69
CA LEU A 291 12.77 -15.75 19.53
C LEU A 291 11.93 -16.44 20.62
N GLU A 292 12.12 -16.06 21.88
CA GLU A 292 11.38 -16.63 23.03
C GLU A 292 11.43 -18.18 23.10
N GLY A 293 12.54 -18.77 22.66
CA GLY A 293 12.74 -20.22 22.62
C GLY A 293 12.08 -20.93 21.43
N ILE A 294 11.38 -20.21 20.55
CA ILE A 294 10.75 -20.73 19.35
C ILE A 294 11.67 -20.50 18.15
N GLY A 295 12.01 -21.58 17.44
CA GLY A 295 12.85 -21.53 16.24
C GLY A 295 12.02 -21.27 14.98
N HIS A 296 12.37 -20.21 14.25
CA HIS A 296 11.80 -19.86 12.95
C HIS A 296 12.82 -20.19 11.85
N VAL A 297 12.41 -20.96 10.86
CA VAL A 297 13.26 -21.33 9.72
C VAL A 297 13.53 -20.07 8.87
N LEU A 298 14.80 -19.74 8.66
CA LEU A 298 15.20 -18.59 7.81
C LEU A 298 14.91 -18.85 6.33
N GLY A 299 14.87 -20.13 5.95
CA GLY A 299 14.56 -20.59 4.59
C GLY A 299 15.64 -20.22 3.58
N HIS A 300 15.33 -20.37 2.29
CA HIS A 300 16.16 -19.92 1.18
C HIS A 300 15.51 -18.76 0.40
N LYS A 301 14.50 -18.12 1.00
CA LYS A 301 13.88 -16.93 0.42
C LYS A 301 14.94 -15.82 0.36
N GLY A 302 14.93 -15.01 -0.70
CA GLY A 302 15.92 -13.93 -0.88
C GLY A 302 15.90 -12.90 0.25
N ARG A 303 14.81 -12.81 1.03
CA ARG A 303 14.65 -11.89 2.15
C ARG A 303 13.86 -12.56 3.29
N PHE A 304 14.26 -12.29 4.53
CA PHE A 304 13.58 -12.69 5.77
C PHE A 304 13.31 -11.46 6.63
N THR A 305 12.09 -11.29 7.13
CA THR A 305 11.63 -10.06 7.78
C THR A 305 11.28 -10.27 9.25
N ILE A 306 11.60 -9.28 10.09
CA ILE A 306 11.34 -9.28 11.53
C ILE A 306 10.61 -7.97 11.90
N GLY A 307 9.53 -8.02 12.67
CA GLY A 307 8.78 -6.81 13.04
C GLY A 307 7.51 -7.07 13.87
N PRO A 308 6.65 -6.07 14.12
CA PRO A 308 5.37 -6.26 14.80
C PRO A 308 4.38 -7.06 13.94
N ALA A 309 3.38 -7.67 14.58
CA ALA A 309 2.36 -8.45 13.89
C ALA A 309 1.60 -7.64 12.82
N SER A 310 1.41 -6.34 13.05
CA SER A 310 0.74 -5.42 12.12
C SER A 310 1.42 -5.34 10.74
N LEU A 311 2.73 -5.55 10.69
CA LEU A 311 3.51 -5.57 9.45
C LEU A 311 3.56 -6.96 8.79
N GLY A 312 3.04 -7.98 9.46
CA GLY A 312 2.95 -9.38 9.04
C GLY A 312 4.28 -10.13 8.82
N PRO A 313 5.39 -9.84 9.47
CA PRO A 313 6.75 -10.35 9.15
C PRO A 313 6.90 -11.87 9.21
N ASP A 314 8.02 -12.41 8.70
CA ASP A 314 8.36 -13.83 8.82
C ASP A 314 8.61 -14.25 10.29
N LEU A 315 9.15 -13.35 11.10
CA LEU A 315 9.29 -13.48 12.56
C LEU A 315 8.62 -12.30 13.25
N THR A 316 7.57 -12.60 14.02
CA THR A 316 6.78 -11.59 14.72
C THR A 316 7.38 -11.28 16.08
N LEU A 317 7.67 -10.00 16.33
CA LEU A 317 8.13 -9.48 17.61
C LEU A 317 6.99 -9.53 18.65
N PRO A 318 7.33 -9.54 19.96
CA PRO A 318 6.34 -9.55 21.03
C PRO A 318 5.35 -8.39 20.94
N GLU A 319 4.15 -8.56 21.52
CA GLU A 319 3.08 -7.55 21.47
C GLU A 319 3.48 -6.18 22.01
N SER A 320 4.50 -6.10 22.87
CA SER A 320 5.08 -4.85 23.35
C SER A 320 5.65 -3.97 22.23
N PHE A 321 5.84 -4.50 21.02
CA PHE A 321 6.27 -3.77 19.82
C PHE A 321 5.10 -3.32 18.93
N ASN A 322 3.84 -3.67 19.26
CA ASN A 322 2.68 -3.34 18.44
C ASN A 322 2.40 -1.83 18.37
N SER A 323 2.95 -1.02 19.28
CA SER A 323 2.89 0.45 19.20
C SER A 323 3.81 1.06 18.15
N THR A 324 4.71 0.27 17.54
CA THR A 324 5.66 0.70 16.51
C THR A 324 5.34 0.07 15.17
N ASP A 325 4.51 0.73 14.38
CA ASP A 325 4.12 0.31 13.03
C ASP A 325 5.24 0.38 11.98
N ASP A 326 6.44 0.79 12.36
CA ASP A 326 7.58 0.96 11.46
C ASP A 326 8.81 0.12 11.87
N CYS A 327 8.70 -0.67 12.94
CA CYS A 327 9.75 -1.57 13.39
C CYS A 327 9.89 -2.78 12.46
N SER A 328 10.55 -2.60 11.31
CA SER A 328 10.82 -3.68 10.36
C SER A 328 12.31 -3.82 10.08
N LEU A 329 12.81 -5.04 10.28
CA LEU A 329 14.17 -5.45 9.99
C LEU A 329 14.17 -6.46 8.83
N SER A 330 15.16 -6.33 7.96
CA SER A 330 15.34 -7.21 6.81
C SER A 330 16.68 -7.93 6.90
N LEU A 331 16.64 -9.24 6.70
CA LEU A 331 17.81 -10.07 6.45
C LEU A 331 17.78 -10.49 4.97
N LEU A 332 18.90 -10.33 4.26
CA LEU A 332 19.02 -10.69 2.84
C LEU A 332 19.83 -11.97 2.69
N HIS A 333 19.32 -12.92 1.93
CA HIS A 333 20.06 -14.11 1.52
C HIS A 333 20.71 -13.85 0.16
N GLU A 334 22.05 -13.75 0.14
CA GLU A 334 22.82 -13.48 -1.08
C GLU A 334 24.15 -14.23 -1.04
N GLY A 335 24.49 -14.93 -2.12
CA GLY A 335 25.75 -15.66 -2.23
C GLY A 335 25.92 -16.75 -1.16
N GLY A 336 24.82 -17.39 -0.75
CA GLY A 336 24.82 -18.39 0.32
C GLY A 336 25.05 -17.83 1.72
N ARG A 337 25.06 -16.50 1.89
CA ARG A 337 25.23 -15.83 3.18
C ARG A 337 23.96 -15.08 3.56
N LEU A 338 23.81 -14.82 4.86
CA LEU A 338 22.76 -13.99 5.41
C LEU A 338 23.33 -12.62 5.78
N TRP A 339 22.64 -11.55 5.43
CA TRP A 339 23.07 -10.18 5.66
C TRP A 339 22.01 -9.40 6.43
N PHE A 340 22.40 -8.80 7.55
CA PHE A 340 21.61 -7.82 8.29
C PHE A 340 21.85 -6.43 7.69
N VAL A 341 20.76 -5.75 7.33
CA VAL A 341 20.81 -4.35 6.86
C VAL A 341 20.45 -3.45 8.04
N ASP A 342 21.41 -2.64 8.48
CA ASP A 342 21.19 -1.74 9.62
C ASP A 342 20.27 -0.57 9.21
N PRO A 343 19.06 -0.46 9.81
CA PRO A 343 18.11 0.60 9.47
C PRO A 343 18.62 2.00 9.82
N ALA A 344 19.43 2.13 10.87
CA ALA A 344 19.92 3.41 11.36
C ALA A 344 20.99 3.97 10.42
N LEU A 345 21.87 3.10 9.92
CA LEU A 345 22.93 3.48 8.99
C LEU A 345 22.40 3.72 7.57
N ALA A 346 21.35 3.00 7.15
CA ALA A 346 20.67 3.24 5.88
C ALA A 346 19.99 4.63 5.79
N ALA A 347 19.61 5.22 6.93
CA ALA A 347 18.99 6.55 6.96
C ALA A 347 19.99 7.71 6.84
N SER A 348 21.28 7.46 7.09
CA SER A 348 22.32 8.49 7.20
C SER A 348 23.27 8.61 6.01
N ALA A 349 23.14 7.77 4.96
CA ALA A 349 24.05 7.78 3.82
C ALA A 349 23.54 8.68 2.66
N PRO A 350 24.32 9.69 2.21
CA PRO A 350 24.03 10.49 1.03
C PRO A 350 24.86 10.06 -0.21
N ASP A 351 25.38 8.83 -0.24
CA ASP A 351 26.37 8.41 -1.25
C ASP A 351 25.72 8.07 -2.62
N PRO A 352 26.32 8.45 -3.77
CA PRO A 352 25.73 8.23 -5.09
C PRO A 352 25.73 6.76 -5.56
N ASP A 353 26.50 5.89 -4.90
CA ASP A 353 26.70 4.48 -5.29
C ASP A 353 25.85 3.47 -4.49
N GLY A 354 24.95 3.93 -3.61
CA GLY A 354 23.70 3.22 -3.24
C GLY A 354 23.79 1.80 -2.68
N VAL A 355 24.81 1.48 -1.86
CA VAL A 355 24.82 0.20 -1.12
C VAL A 355 24.72 0.47 0.38
N ALA A 356 23.52 0.30 0.93
CA ALA A 356 23.30 0.35 2.37
C ALA A 356 24.30 -0.56 3.13
N PRO A 357 24.92 -0.09 4.21
CA PRO A 357 25.88 -0.87 4.97
C PRO A 357 25.21 -2.11 5.56
N ARG A 358 25.80 -3.28 5.27
CA ARG A 358 25.29 -4.60 5.65
C ARG A 358 26.32 -5.38 6.43
N VAL A 359 25.86 -6.13 7.42
CA VAL A 359 26.70 -6.97 8.29
C VAL A 359 26.30 -8.42 8.08
N THR A 360 27.27 -9.30 7.83
CA THR A 360 26.98 -10.73 7.65
C THR A 360 26.45 -11.31 8.96
N VAL A 361 25.45 -12.18 8.93
CA VAL A 361 24.86 -12.86 10.09
C VAL A 361 25.34 -14.32 10.11
N GLU A 362 25.84 -14.76 11.26
CA GLU A 362 26.43 -16.07 11.48
C GLU A 362 25.70 -16.82 12.60
N ALA A 363 25.79 -18.14 12.61
CA ALA A 363 25.27 -18.95 13.70
C ALA A 363 25.98 -18.59 15.01
N GLY A 364 25.20 -18.32 16.04
CA GLY A 364 25.65 -17.81 17.33
C GLY A 364 25.41 -16.31 17.55
N ASP A 365 25.27 -15.53 16.48
CA ASP A 365 25.00 -14.10 16.57
C ASP A 365 23.66 -13.82 17.24
N ARG A 366 23.57 -12.66 17.90
CA ARG A 366 22.36 -12.20 18.59
C ARG A 366 21.93 -10.86 18.03
N LEU A 367 20.67 -10.73 17.64
CA LEU A 367 20.06 -9.48 17.25
C LEU A 367 19.15 -9.00 18.38
N THR A 368 19.50 -7.86 18.98
CA THR A 368 18.65 -7.19 19.97
C THR A 368 17.86 -6.09 19.27
N VAL A 369 16.54 -6.11 19.40
CA VAL A 369 15.63 -5.05 18.95
C VAL A 369 15.07 -4.35 20.17
N ARG A 370 15.13 -3.03 20.22
CA ARG A 370 14.62 -2.22 21.34
C ARG A 370 13.68 -1.15 20.82
N CYS A 371 12.57 -0.94 21.52
CA CYS A 371 11.62 0.14 21.25
C CYS A 371 11.10 0.67 22.58
N GLY A 372 11.55 1.87 22.99
CA GLY A 372 11.22 2.42 24.30
C GLY A 372 11.65 1.47 25.44
N GLN A 373 10.68 0.92 26.18
CA GLN A 373 10.91 -0.06 27.25
C GLN A 373 10.86 -1.52 26.76
N ALA A 374 10.38 -1.76 25.55
CA ALA A 374 10.31 -3.09 24.97
C ALA A 374 11.69 -3.51 24.44
N ALA A 375 12.07 -4.77 24.67
CA ALA A 375 13.28 -5.37 24.10
C ALA A 375 13.00 -6.81 23.71
N ALA A 376 13.52 -7.23 22.55
CA ALA A 376 13.47 -8.60 22.07
C ALA A 376 14.89 -9.03 21.66
N GLU A 377 15.27 -10.25 22.02
CA GLU A 377 16.54 -10.86 21.63
C GLU A 377 16.27 -12.04 20.70
N ILE A 378 16.96 -12.06 19.57
CA ILE A 378 16.84 -13.08 18.54
C ILE A 378 18.20 -13.75 18.39
N LEU A 379 18.26 -15.05 18.66
CA LEU A 379 19.46 -15.86 18.48
C LEU A 379 19.45 -16.52 17.11
N PHE A 380 20.50 -16.32 16.32
CA PHE A 380 20.68 -17.05 15.07
C PHE A 380 21.36 -18.38 15.34
N ALA A 381 20.75 -19.48 14.93
CA ALA A 381 21.26 -20.83 15.19
C ALA A 381 21.42 -21.63 13.90
N HIS A 382 22.42 -22.50 13.89
CA HIS A 382 22.55 -23.54 12.88
C HIS A 382 22.07 -24.87 13.47
N CYS A 383 20.92 -25.33 12.99
CA CYS A 383 20.44 -26.68 13.25
C CYS A 383 20.87 -27.55 12.07
N PRO A 384 21.82 -28.50 12.24
CA PRO A 384 22.13 -29.46 11.19
C PRO A 384 20.86 -30.27 10.90
N GLY A 385 20.55 -30.46 9.62
CA GLY A 385 19.37 -31.24 9.23
C GLY A 385 19.42 -32.61 9.90
N THR A 386 18.35 -32.99 10.59
CA THR A 386 18.18 -34.36 11.07
C THR A 386 18.14 -35.24 9.82
N ALA A 387 19.26 -35.89 9.50
CA ALA A 387 19.28 -36.93 8.49
C ALA A 387 18.20 -37.94 8.88
N GLY A 388 17.13 -37.99 8.08
CA GLY A 388 16.09 -38.99 8.27
C GLY A 388 16.77 -40.35 8.31
N THR A 389 16.60 -41.07 9.41
CA THR A 389 16.85 -42.51 9.46
C THR A 389 16.17 -43.12 8.24
N PRO A 390 16.89 -43.79 7.33
CA PRO A 390 16.25 -44.49 6.22
C PRO A 390 15.36 -45.57 6.85
N GLY A 391 14.05 -45.36 6.74
CA GLY A 391 13.06 -46.34 7.13
C GLY A 391 13.33 -47.63 6.37
N SER A 392 13.51 -48.69 7.13
CA SER A 392 13.55 -50.07 6.69
C SER A 392 12.43 -50.38 5.70
N THR A 393 12.83 -51.02 4.61
CA THR A 393 12.02 -51.68 3.57
C THR A 393 10.83 -52.46 4.10
#